data_AF-A0AAE3ZEK6-F1
#
_entry.id   AF-A0AAE3ZEK6-F1
#
_cell.length_a   1.000
_cell.length_b   1.000
_cell.length_c   1.000
_cell.angle_alpha   90.00
_cell.angle_beta   90.00
_cell.angle_gamma   90.00
#
_symmetry.space_group_name_H-M   'P 1'
#
loop_
_entity.id
_entity.type
_entity.pdbx_description
1 polymer ?
#
loop_
_entity_poly.entity_id
_entity_poly.type
_entity_poly.pdbx_seq_one_letter_code
_entity_poly.pdbx_strand_id
1 'polypeptide(L)'
;MAGPTTGRSRQRHVHRLLVLAVLALFSVVLSACGGDETGGPETSADVGDITGQQAYFGGSDQFVGQRVTLSAEVTEVFTPTSFQLDAAEWGDDSLLVVSAQQRNNLRAGELVQVTGTVRSSFAYDQNADRYGLAADAEVYSDYEGEKYLAASSVKQQVRTTQ
;
A
#
# COMPACT_ATOMS: atom_id res chain seq x y z
N MET A 1 -41.47 -7.45 -39.24
CA MET A 1 -41.84 -6.73 -38.01
C MET A 1 -40.53 -6.43 -37.28
N ALA A 2 -39.90 -5.25 -37.47
CA ALA A 2 -40.16 -3.98 -36.78
C ALA A 2 -40.14 -4.17 -35.25
N GLY A 3 -39.23 -3.62 -34.44
CA GLY A 3 -38.10 -2.70 -34.55
C GLY A 3 -37.54 -2.47 -33.12
N PRO A 4 -36.39 -1.80 -32.93
CA PRO A 4 -35.74 -1.63 -31.62
C PRO A 4 -36.43 -0.56 -30.75
N THR A 5 -36.50 -0.81 -29.44
CA THR A 5 -37.00 0.16 -28.45
C THR A 5 -35.96 1.24 -28.14
N THR A 6 -36.33 2.46 -28.48
CA THR A 6 -35.68 3.73 -28.13
C THR A 6 -36.28 4.32 -26.85
N GLY A 7 -35.47 5.03 -26.07
CA GLY A 7 -35.92 5.99 -25.03
C GLY A 7 -35.05 5.84 -23.79
N ARG A 8 -34.55 6.87 -23.11
CA ARG A 8 -34.80 8.32 -22.94
C ARG A 8 -33.54 8.80 -22.17
N SER A 9 -33.14 10.05 -21.98
CA SER A 9 -33.62 11.42 -22.16
C SER A 9 -32.42 12.28 -21.70
N ARG A 10 -32.02 13.32 -22.44
CA ARG A 10 -32.13 14.75 -22.03
C ARG A 10 -31.69 15.01 -20.57
N GLN A 11 -30.73 15.88 -20.26
CA GLN A 11 -30.70 17.31 -20.61
C GLN A 11 -29.31 17.86 -20.21
N ARG A 12 -28.59 18.51 -21.12
CA ARG A 12 -28.43 19.98 -21.21
C ARG A 12 -27.91 20.64 -19.92
N HIS A 13 -26.67 21.12 -19.95
CA HIS A 13 -26.39 22.51 -19.59
C HIS A 13 -25.21 23.02 -20.42
N VAL A 14 -25.58 23.70 -21.50
CA VAL A 14 -24.72 24.61 -22.26
C VAL A 14 -24.52 25.87 -21.41
N HIS A 15 -23.28 26.19 -21.04
CA HIS A 15 -22.91 27.55 -20.70
C HIS A 15 -21.66 27.94 -21.50
N ARG A 16 -21.93 28.34 -22.75
CA ARG A 16 -21.15 29.39 -23.40
C ARG A 16 -21.46 30.69 -22.67
N LEU A 17 -20.45 31.37 -22.17
CA LEU A 17 -20.45 32.83 -22.06
C LEU A 17 -19.01 33.32 -22.25
N LEU A 18 -18.87 34.07 -23.33
CA LEU A 18 -17.68 34.69 -23.88
C LEU A 18 -17.79 36.17 -23.51
N VAL A 19 -16.81 36.77 -22.83
CA VAL A 19 -16.69 38.23 -22.74
C VAL A 19 -15.21 38.62 -22.86
N LEU A 20 -14.91 39.22 -24.00
CA LEU A 20 -13.72 40.04 -24.28
C LEU A 20 -13.90 41.41 -23.61
N ALA A 21 -12.85 41.91 -22.94
CA ALA A 21 -12.68 43.36 -22.74
C ALA A 21 -11.18 43.70 -22.63
N VAL A 22 -10.76 44.61 -23.48
CA VAL A 22 -9.41 45.09 -23.76
C VAL A 22 -9.13 46.36 -22.94
N LEU A 23 -7.83 46.67 -22.75
CA LEU A 23 -7.22 48.01 -22.53
C LEU A 23 -7.06 48.52 -21.09
N ALA A 24 -5.80 48.52 -20.60
CA ALA A 24 -5.13 49.73 -20.10
C ALA A 24 -3.61 49.49 -19.94
N LEU A 25 -2.81 50.31 -20.61
CA LEU A 25 -1.36 50.43 -20.42
C LEU A 25 -1.05 50.93 -19.00
N PHE A 26 -0.14 50.26 -18.30
CA PHE A 26 0.63 50.87 -17.22
C PHE A 26 2.07 50.34 -17.25
N SER A 27 2.96 51.17 -17.78
CA SER A 27 4.41 50.98 -17.71
C SER A 27 4.90 51.51 -16.36
N VAL A 28 5.21 50.62 -15.42
CA VAL A 28 6.02 50.96 -14.24
C VAL A 28 7.22 50.04 -14.20
N VAL A 29 8.39 50.66 -14.35
CA VAL A 29 9.73 50.10 -14.25
C VAL A 29 10.09 50.01 -12.77
N LEU A 30 10.61 48.88 -12.28
CA LEU A 30 11.64 48.81 -11.22
C LEU A 30 12.07 47.35 -10.99
N SER A 31 13.33 47.07 -11.29
CA SER A 31 14.01 45.78 -11.09
C SER A 31 13.86 45.23 -9.67
N ALA A 32 13.33 44.01 -9.59
CA ALA A 32 13.58 43.07 -8.51
C ALA A 32 13.69 41.66 -9.14
N CYS A 33 14.68 40.88 -8.71
CA CYS A 33 15.06 39.54 -9.19
C CYS A 33 13.91 38.76 -9.86
N GLY A 34 14.02 38.32 -11.12
CA GLY A 34 15.07 37.44 -11.59
C GLY A 34 14.70 36.00 -11.21
N GLY A 35 13.81 35.37 -11.99
CA GLY A 35 13.43 33.97 -11.84
C GLY A 35 12.00 33.67 -12.27
N ASP A 36 11.79 33.50 -13.58
CA ASP A 36 10.65 32.77 -14.15
C ASP A 36 10.68 31.32 -13.64
N GLU A 37 9.79 30.97 -12.71
CA GLU A 37 9.45 29.57 -12.47
C GLU A 37 7.93 29.45 -12.53
N THR A 38 7.50 28.98 -13.69
CA THR A 38 6.16 28.56 -14.03
C THR A 38 5.73 27.52 -12.99
N GLY A 39 4.99 27.98 -11.98
CA GLY A 39 4.25 27.09 -11.08
C GLY A 39 3.24 26.31 -11.91
N GLY A 40 3.67 25.16 -12.41
CA GLY A 40 2.75 24.10 -12.82
C GLY A 40 1.82 23.80 -11.65
N PRO A 41 0.67 23.13 -11.88
CA PRO A 41 -0.09 22.61 -10.77
C PRO A 41 0.85 21.73 -9.97
N GLU A 42 1.26 22.21 -8.79
CA GLU A 42 1.75 21.40 -7.72
C GLU A 42 0.62 20.39 -7.48
N THR A 43 0.67 19.25 -8.16
CA THR A 43 0.18 18.02 -7.57
C THR A 43 1.05 17.82 -6.34
N SER A 44 0.70 18.55 -5.27
CA SER A 44 0.66 17.93 -3.97
C SER A 44 -0.19 16.69 -4.19
N ALA A 45 0.48 15.59 -4.48
CA ALA A 45 0.03 14.33 -3.95
C ALA A 45 -0.10 14.62 -2.45
N ASP A 46 -1.34 14.91 -2.06
CA ASP A 46 -1.77 14.82 -0.68
C ASP A 46 -1.14 13.50 -0.22
N VAL A 47 -0.07 13.61 0.57
CA VAL A 47 0.46 12.48 1.31
C VAL A 47 -0.60 12.25 2.35
N GLY A 48 -1.71 11.67 1.89
CA GLY A 48 -2.80 11.24 2.72
C GLY A 48 -2.13 10.37 3.74
N ASP A 49 -2.19 10.83 4.98
CA ASP A 49 -1.86 10.06 6.16
C ASP A 49 -2.41 8.64 5.93
N ILE A 50 -1.51 7.71 5.60
CA ILE A 50 -1.81 6.30 5.34
C ILE A 50 -2.03 5.65 6.72
N THR A 51 -3.01 6.17 7.44
CA THR A 51 -3.48 5.70 8.75
C THR A 51 -4.99 5.46 8.70
N GLY A 52 -5.52 5.18 7.51
CA GLY A 52 -6.76 4.43 7.36
C GLY A 52 -6.39 3.00 7.00
N GLN A 53 -6.96 1.99 7.68
CA GLN A 53 -6.84 0.56 7.34
C GLN A 53 -6.90 0.37 5.82
N GLN A 54 -5.73 0.28 5.20
CA GLN A 54 -5.59 0.05 3.77
C GLN A 54 -5.48 -1.45 3.59
N ALA A 55 -6.34 -2.00 2.74
CA ALA A 55 -6.31 -3.42 2.42
C ALA A 55 -5.09 -3.74 1.54
N TYR A 56 -3.88 -3.77 2.14
CA TYR A 56 -2.61 -3.99 1.45
C TYR A 56 -2.57 -5.32 0.72
N PHE A 57 -3.25 -6.33 1.26
CA PHE A 57 -3.23 -7.70 0.78
C PHE A 57 -4.54 -8.14 0.12
N GLY A 58 -5.60 -7.31 0.25
CA GLY A 58 -6.86 -7.55 -0.47
C GLY A 58 -6.67 -7.68 -1.97
N GLY A 59 -7.70 -8.19 -2.67
CA GLY A 59 -7.67 -8.63 -4.08
C GLY A 59 -7.21 -7.63 -5.16
N SER A 60 -6.68 -6.46 -4.80
CA SER A 60 -6.01 -5.50 -5.67
C SER A 60 -4.48 -5.54 -5.55
N ASP A 61 -3.76 -5.41 -6.66
CA ASP A 61 -2.28 -5.44 -6.68
C ASP A 61 -1.62 -4.07 -6.49
N GLN A 62 -2.39 -3.04 -6.16
CA GLN A 62 -1.93 -1.65 -6.08
C GLN A 62 -0.82 -1.40 -5.04
N PHE A 63 -0.68 -2.30 -4.05
CA PHE A 63 0.33 -2.21 -3.00
C PHE A 63 1.53 -3.13 -3.22
N VAL A 64 1.52 -3.97 -4.26
CA VAL A 64 2.66 -4.83 -4.59
C VAL A 64 3.89 -3.95 -4.89
N GLY A 65 5.02 -4.27 -4.25
CA GLY A 65 6.26 -3.51 -4.35
C GLY A 65 6.32 -2.29 -3.43
N GLN A 66 5.22 -1.91 -2.77
CA GLN A 66 5.22 -0.82 -1.80
C GLN A 66 5.79 -1.26 -0.47
N ARG A 67 6.46 -0.33 0.21
CA ARG A 67 6.87 -0.52 1.61
C ARG A 67 5.72 -0.09 2.52
N VAL A 68 5.24 -1.02 3.32
CA VAL A 68 4.12 -0.80 4.24
C VAL A 68 4.57 -1.07 5.67
N THR A 69 3.82 -0.50 6.61
CA THR A 69 3.95 -0.83 8.03
C THR A 69 2.58 -1.22 8.54
N LEU A 70 2.49 -2.39 9.15
CA LEU A 70 1.25 -2.90 9.73
C LEU A 70 1.51 -3.37 11.16
N SER A 71 0.45 -3.33 11.96
CA SER A 71 0.42 -3.90 13.30
C SER A 71 -0.61 -5.02 13.30
N ALA A 72 -0.20 -6.20 13.71
CA ALA A 72 -1.03 -7.40 13.69
C ALA A 72 -0.55 -8.40 14.75
N GLU A 73 -1.44 -9.31 15.12
CA GLU A 73 -1.11 -10.39 16.04
C GLU A 73 -0.41 -11.54 15.29
N VAL A 74 0.63 -12.11 15.91
CA VAL A 74 1.25 -13.34 15.41
C VAL A 74 0.32 -14.51 15.70
N THR A 75 -0.17 -15.18 14.67
CA THR A 75 -1.03 -16.35 14.80
C THR A 75 -0.21 -17.62 14.92
N GLU A 76 0.86 -17.74 14.14
CA GLU A 76 1.74 -18.91 14.13
C GLU A 76 3.19 -18.53 13.84
N VAL A 77 4.15 -19.24 14.43
CA VAL A 77 5.58 -19.05 14.19
C VAL A 77 6.16 -20.34 13.64
N PHE A 78 6.58 -20.32 12.36
CA PHE A 78 7.18 -21.48 11.71
C PHE A 78 8.67 -21.58 12.03
N THR A 79 9.39 -20.46 11.96
CA THR A 79 10.82 -20.35 12.27
C THR A 79 11.13 -18.98 12.88
N PRO A 80 12.37 -18.74 13.36
CA PRO A 80 12.79 -17.41 13.78
C PRO A 80 12.73 -16.34 12.67
N THR A 81 12.60 -16.73 11.39
CA THR A 81 12.58 -15.81 10.24
C THR A 81 11.26 -15.82 9.49
N SER A 82 10.37 -16.77 9.76
CA SER A 82 9.06 -16.89 9.11
C SER A 82 7.94 -17.13 10.11
N PHE A 83 6.88 -16.35 9.99
CA PHE A 83 5.71 -16.42 10.87
C PHE A 83 4.48 -15.91 10.13
N GLN A 84 3.30 -16.33 10.61
CA GLN A 84 2.00 -15.90 10.13
C GLN A 84 1.47 -14.78 11.03
N LEU A 85 0.85 -13.76 10.42
CA LEU A 85 0.11 -12.72 11.10
C LEU A 85 -1.38 -12.81 10.77
N ASP A 86 -2.22 -12.43 11.72
CA ASP A 86 -3.63 -12.14 11.47
C ASP A 86 -3.73 -10.87 10.62
N ALA A 87 -4.20 -11.01 9.39
CA ALA A 87 -4.19 -9.93 8.41
C ALA A 87 -5.59 -9.41 8.10
N ALA A 88 -6.60 -9.81 8.86
CA ALA A 88 -8.02 -9.57 8.53
C ALA A 88 -8.30 -8.07 8.36
N GLU A 89 -7.68 -7.25 9.21
CA GLU A 89 -7.75 -5.78 9.15
C GLU A 89 -7.06 -5.17 7.92
N TRP A 90 -6.19 -5.94 7.25
CA TRP A 90 -5.38 -5.56 6.09
C TRP A 90 -5.86 -6.21 4.78
N GLY A 91 -7.04 -6.84 4.81
CA GLY A 91 -7.77 -7.34 3.65
C GLY A 91 -7.49 -8.78 3.26
N ASP A 92 -6.85 -9.57 4.12
CA ASP A 92 -6.58 -10.99 3.93
C ASP A 92 -6.77 -11.74 5.24
N ASP A 93 -7.12 -13.02 5.27
CA ASP A 93 -7.33 -13.71 6.56
C ASP A 93 -5.98 -14.02 7.25
N SER A 94 -4.92 -14.24 6.49
CA SER A 94 -3.63 -14.65 7.03
C SER A 94 -2.48 -14.20 6.16
N LEU A 95 -1.43 -13.65 6.77
CA LEU A 95 -0.29 -13.12 6.03
C LEU A 95 1.00 -13.83 6.42
N LEU A 96 1.65 -14.43 5.43
CA LEU A 96 3.03 -14.89 5.58
C LEU A 96 3.99 -13.70 5.64
N VAL A 97 4.78 -13.65 6.71
CA VAL A 97 5.87 -12.71 6.88
C VAL A 97 7.19 -13.46 6.88
N VAL A 98 8.12 -13.00 6.03
CA VAL A 98 9.49 -13.53 5.96
C VAL A 98 10.48 -12.42 6.25
N SER A 99 11.51 -12.73 7.03
CA SER A 99 12.52 -11.78 7.50
C SER A 99 13.91 -12.38 7.31
N ALA A 100 14.86 -11.60 6.79
CA ALA A 100 16.26 -12.04 6.74
C ALA A 100 16.93 -12.04 8.13
N GLN A 101 16.31 -11.38 9.11
CA GLN A 101 16.80 -11.30 10.49
C GLN A 101 16.03 -12.27 11.39
N GLN A 102 16.76 -13.12 12.10
CA GLN A 102 16.19 -14.07 13.06
C GLN A 102 15.58 -13.36 14.28
N ARG A 103 14.44 -13.87 14.74
CA ARG A 103 13.65 -13.38 15.88
C ARG A 103 13.37 -14.55 16.82
N ASN A 104 14.17 -14.67 17.87
CA ASN A 104 14.14 -15.85 18.75
C ASN A 104 13.03 -15.80 19.82
N ASN A 105 12.36 -14.65 19.96
CA ASN A 105 11.41 -14.41 21.05
C ASN A 105 9.96 -14.15 20.58
N LEU A 106 9.67 -14.37 19.29
CA LEU A 106 8.28 -14.28 18.82
C LEU A 106 7.47 -15.47 19.34
N ARG A 107 6.20 -15.20 19.65
CA ARG A 107 5.22 -16.17 20.17
C ARG A 107 3.89 -15.88 19.49
N ALA A 108 3.09 -16.92 19.27
CA ALA A 108 1.70 -16.75 18.89
C ALA A 108 0.93 -15.97 19.98
N GLY A 109 -0.02 -15.13 19.58
CA GLY A 109 -0.77 -14.21 20.44
C GLY A 109 -0.05 -12.90 20.75
N GLU A 110 1.12 -12.64 20.16
CA GLU A 110 1.86 -11.39 20.39
C GLU A 110 1.52 -10.34 19.34
N LEU A 111 1.19 -9.12 19.78
CA LEU A 111 1.02 -7.98 18.90
C LEU A 111 2.39 -7.44 18.46
N VAL A 112 2.63 -7.43 17.15
CA VAL A 112 3.87 -6.94 16.56
C VAL A 112 3.60 -5.88 15.51
N GLN A 113 4.56 -4.98 15.34
CA GLN A 113 4.58 -4.03 14.25
C GLN A 113 5.65 -4.44 13.24
N VAL A 114 5.23 -4.72 12.01
CA VAL A 114 6.10 -5.16 10.93
C VAL A 114 6.16 -4.10 9.84
N THR A 115 7.38 -3.72 9.47
CA THR A 115 7.66 -2.89 8.30
C THR A 115 8.34 -3.75 7.25
N GLY A 116 7.76 -3.79 6.05
CA GLY A 116 8.26 -4.62 4.97
C GLY A 116 7.76 -4.19 3.60
N THR A 117 8.15 -4.94 2.58
CA THR A 117 7.68 -4.74 1.21
C THR A 117 6.69 -5.83 0.83
N VAL A 118 5.53 -5.44 0.31
CA VAL A 118 4.52 -6.39 -0.19
C VAL A 118 5.03 -7.01 -1.49
N ARG A 119 4.92 -8.32 -1.61
CA ARG A 119 5.33 -9.10 -2.79
C ARG A 119 4.12 -9.88 -3.29
N SER A 120 3.97 -10.00 -4.61
CA SER A 120 2.74 -10.51 -5.22
C SER A 120 2.61 -12.03 -5.23
N SER A 121 3.73 -12.75 -5.22
CA SER A 121 3.75 -14.20 -5.40
C SER A 121 4.88 -14.80 -4.58
N PHE A 122 4.50 -15.54 -3.54
CA PHE A 122 5.41 -16.34 -2.76
C PHE A 122 5.72 -17.65 -3.50
N ALA A 123 6.98 -18.06 -3.42
CA ALA A 123 7.45 -19.33 -3.97
C ALA A 123 8.53 -19.86 -3.04
N TYR A 124 8.31 -21.04 -2.46
CA TYR A 124 9.20 -21.61 -1.45
C TYR A 124 10.64 -21.73 -1.97
N ASP A 125 10.85 -22.33 -3.15
CA ASP A 125 12.18 -22.56 -3.73
C ASP A 125 13.00 -21.27 -3.96
N GLN A 126 12.33 -20.13 -4.15
CA GLN A 126 13.00 -18.85 -4.39
C GLN A 126 13.37 -18.12 -3.08
N ASN A 127 12.79 -18.55 -1.95
CA ASN A 127 12.84 -17.82 -0.68
C ASN A 127 13.43 -18.65 0.46
N ALA A 128 13.43 -19.99 0.35
CA ALA A 128 13.87 -20.92 1.38
C ALA A 128 15.28 -20.61 1.89
N ASP A 129 16.28 -20.62 1.01
CA ASP A 129 17.66 -20.31 1.39
C ASP A 129 17.86 -18.86 1.81
N ARG A 130 17.19 -17.93 1.11
CA ARG A 130 17.35 -16.49 1.32
C ARG A 130 16.89 -16.04 2.71
N TYR A 131 15.80 -16.61 3.19
CA TYR A 131 15.19 -16.24 4.46
C TYR A 131 15.35 -17.34 5.53
N GLY A 132 15.99 -18.46 5.20
CA GLY A 132 16.15 -19.58 6.12
C GLY A 132 14.81 -20.16 6.56
N LEU A 133 13.92 -20.43 5.60
CA LEU A 133 12.60 -21.01 5.87
C LEU A 133 12.73 -22.43 6.46
N ALA A 134 11.63 -22.92 7.03
CA ALA A 134 11.58 -24.30 7.53
C ALA A 134 11.85 -25.28 6.38
N ALA A 135 12.62 -26.33 6.64
CA ALA A 135 12.96 -27.33 5.61
C ALA A 135 11.74 -28.09 5.08
N ASP A 136 10.68 -28.13 5.88
CA ASP A 136 9.40 -28.74 5.53
C ASP A 136 8.58 -27.76 4.69
N ALA A 137 8.54 -27.99 3.38
CA ALA A 137 7.88 -27.11 2.43
C ALA A 137 6.35 -27.16 2.55
N GLU A 138 5.78 -28.26 3.08
CA GLU A 138 4.32 -28.43 3.19
C GLU A 138 3.70 -27.31 4.04
N VAL A 139 4.44 -26.82 5.05
CA VAL A 139 4.08 -25.69 5.91
C VAL A 139 3.79 -24.40 5.12
N TYR A 140 4.34 -24.24 3.91
CA TYR A 140 4.16 -23.04 3.09
C TYR A 140 3.23 -23.22 1.89
N SER A 141 2.63 -24.41 1.73
CA SER A 141 1.84 -24.75 0.52
C SER A 141 0.66 -23.82 0.30
N ASP A 142 0.00 -23.43 1.40
CA ASP A 142 -1.16 -22.53 1.35
C ASP A 142 -0.80 -21.13 0.83
N TYR A 143 0.46 -20.70 1.02
CA TYR A 143 0.94 -19.40 0.56
C TYR A 143 1.52 -19.42 -0.86
N GLU A 144 1.60 -20.58 -1.51
CA GLU A 144 2.19 -20.64 -2.85
C GLU A 144 1.39 -19.80 -3.85
N GLY A 145 2.07 -18.86 -4.50
CA GLY A 145 1.42 -17.92 -5.42
C GLY A 145 0.74 -16.73 -4.72
N GLU A 146 0.65 -16.71 -3.39
CA GLU A 146 -0.01 -15.66 -2.64
C GLU A 146 0.89 -14.44 -2.38
N LYS A 147 0.25 -13.36 -1.93
CA LYS A 147 0.97 -12.17 -1.49
C LYS A 147 1.63 -12.43 -0.14
N TYR A 148 2.84 -11.93 0.03
CA TYR A 148 3.56 -12.04 1.29
C TYR A 148 4.30 -10.75 1.62
N LEU A 149 4.68 -10.60 2.89
CA LEU A 149 5.43 -9.44 3.35
C LEU A 149 6.89 -9.81 3.59
N ALA A 150 7.78 -9.22 2.79
CA ALA A 150 9.22 -9.28 3.04
C ALA A 150 9.59 -8.24 4.09
N ALA A 151 9.65 -8.67 5.35
CA ALA A 151 9.94 -7.81 6.49
C ALA A 151 11.39 -7.33 6.49
N SER A 152 11.55 -6.02 6.67
CA SER A 152 12.83 -5.36 6.93
C SER A 152 13.02 -5.05 8.41
N SER A 153 11.91 -4.87 9.15
CA SER A 153 11.94 -4.61 10.58
C SER A 153 10.71 -5.18 11.25
N VAL A 154 10.90 -5.84 12.39
CA VAL A 154 9.85 -6.36 13.26
C VAL A 154 10.08 -5.79 14.66
N LYS A 155 9.06 -5.15 15.22
CA LYS A 155 9.08 -4.56 16.56
C LYS A 155 7.98 -5.22 17.39
N GLN A 156 8.37 -5.91 18.46
CA GLN A 156 7.44 -6.46 19.43
C GLN A 156 6.84 -5.30 20.24
N GLN A 157 5.51 -5.24 20.34
CA GLN A 157 4.85 -4.26 21.19
C GLN A 157 4.88 -4.81 22.62
N VAL A 158 5.99 -4.59 23.33
CA VAL A 158 6.08 -4.93 24.75
C VAL A 158 5.03 -4.12 25.51
N ARG A 159 3.99 -4.79 26.01
CA ARG A 159 3.10 -4.20 27.01
C ARG A 159 3.95 -3.93 28.24
N THR A 160 4.37 -2.69 28.41
CA THR A 160 5.10 -2.27 29.61
C THR A 160 4.04 -2.21 30.71
N THR A 161 3.92 -3.28 31.49
CA THR A 161 3.07 -3.27 32.69
C THR A 161 3.70 -2.27 33.65
N GLN A 162 3.05 -1.11 33.83
CA GLN A 162 3.34 -0.19 34.94
C GLN A 162 2.68 -0.69 36.21
#